data_AF-A0A538EMF4-F1
#
_entry.id   AF-A0A538EMF4-F1
#
_cell.length_a   1.000
_cell.length_b   1.000
_cell.length_c   1.000
_cell.angle_alpha   90.00
_cell.angle_beta   90.00
_cell.angle_gamma   90.00
#
_symmetry.space_group_name_H-M   'P 1'
#
loop_
_entity.id
_entity.type
_entity.pdbx_description
1 polymer ?
#
loop_
_entity_poly.entity_id
_entity_poly.type
_entity_poly.pdbx_seq_one_letter_code
_entity_poly.pdbx_strand_id
1 'polypeptide(L)'
;MADVVALPRRSPLAAELQRALTAAAGLHGMLSDLEPVPVRTTATISEAGAYRFRKKDPIDVRVSRLGGRVALGFLHELGHLLDHQVFYDRKTRTWASAVHIAFTAWRTAAAQMESRPLPGGRHRQRYFNATHEVWARCYAQTVLLHSADPMLEGQLTKLQADDDPHVWPAEQFAAVAVEVERVFERLGLTQLTLPLAA
;
A
#
# COMPACT_ATOMS: atom_id res chain seq x y z
N MET A 1 12.50 1.49 6.68
CA MET A 1 11.08 1.93 6.67
C MET A 1 10.68 2.81 7.85
N ALA A 2 11.26 2.63 9.06
CA ALA A 2 10.96 3.48 10.21
C ALA A 2 11.22 4.99 9.96
N ASP A 3 12.05 5.31 8.96
CA ASP A 3 12.42 6.68 8.60
C ASP A 3 11.53 7.30 7.51
N VAL A 4 10.58 6.56 6.94
CA VAL A 4 9.71 7.06 5.84
C VAL A 4 8.41 7.65 6.38
N VAL A 5 7.90 7.11 7.49
CA VAL A 5 6.64 7.55 8.09
C VAL A 5 6.77 7.69 9.62
N ALA A 6 6.13 8.71 10.19
CA ALA A 6 6.06 8.93 11.62
C ALA A 6 4.71 8.46 12.19
N LEU A 7 4.71 7.33 12.90
CA LEU A 7 3.48 6.76 13.50
C LEU A 7 2.95 7.61 14.68
N PRO A 8 1.62 7.63 14.90
CA PRO A 8 1.01 8.41 15.97
C PRO A 8 1.21 7.74 17.34
N ARG A 9 2.24 8.16 18.09
CA ARG A 9 2.64 7.57 19.38
C ARG A 9 1.55 7.45 20.45
N ARG A 10 0.54 8.34 20.45
CA ARG A 10 -0.54 8.39 21.45
C ARG A 10 -1.86 7.80 20.96
N SER A 11 -1.89 7.21 19.75
CA SER A 11 -3.10 6.61 19.21
C SER A 11 -3.33 5.21 19.78
N PRO A 12 -4.58 4.81 20.07
CA PRO A 12 -4.89 3.40 20.37
C PRO A 12 -4.55 2.46 19.21
N LEU A 13 -4.43 2.97 17.98
CA LEU A 13 -4.05 2.19 16.80
C LEU A 13 -2.53 2.05 16.62
N ALA A 14 -1.71 2.65 17.48
CA ALA A 14 -0.26 2.70 17.29
C ALA A 14 0.36 1.29 17.16
N ALA A 15 -0.09 0.33 17.96
CA ALA A 15 0.43 -1.05 17.92
C ALA A 15 0.10 -1.76 16.60
N GLU A 16 -1.13 -1.64 16.11
CA GLU A 16 -1.54 -2.24 14.83
C GLU A 16 -0.80 -1.59 13.65
N LEU A 17 -0.68 -0.26 13.65
CA LEU A 17 0.08 0.47 12.63
C LEU A 17 1.57 0.09 12.64
N GLN A 18 2.15 -0.13 13.83
CA GLN A 18 3.54 -0.56 13.95
C GLN A 18 3.74 -1.98 13.41
N ARG A 19 2.80 -2.91 13.66
CA ARG A 19 2.84 -4.26 13.08
C ARG A 19 2.79 -4.20 11.56
N ALA A 20 1.83 -3.44 11.00
CA ALA A 20 1.71 -3.27 9.56
C ALA A 20 2.96 -2.63 8.93
N LEU A 21 3.54 -1.62 9.58
CA LEU A 21 4.80 -1.01 9.12
C LEU A 21 5.98 -1.98 9.19
N THR A 22 6.03 -2.84 10.20
CA THR A 22 7.07 -3.88 10.35
C THR A 22 6.93 -4.94 9.26
N ALA A 23 5.71 -5.39 8.97
CA ALA A 23 5.42 -6.31 7.87
C ALA A 23 5.86 -5.71 6.52
N ALA A 24 5.52 -4.45 6.26
CA ALA A 24 5.95 -3.75 5.04
C ALA A 24 7.49 -3.69 4.96
N ALA A 25 8.17 -3.45 6.09
CA ALA A 25 9.63 -3.38 6.16
C ALA A 25 10.32 -4.73 5.89
N GLY A 26 9.62 -5.84 6.12
CA GLY A 26 10.08 -7.17 5.74
C GLY A 26 10.00 -7.42 4.22
N LEU A 27 9.11 -6.72 3.52
CA LEU A 27 8.91 -6.85 2.08
C LEU A 27 9.87 -5.98 1.27
N HIS A 28 10.08 -4.73 1.70
CA HIS A 28 10.98 -3.79 1.02
C HIS A 28 11.56 -2.75 1.98
N GLY A 29 12.71 -2.20 1.58
CA GLY A 29 13.28 -0.99 2.12
C GLY A 29 12.94 0.20 1.23
N MET A 30 12.85 1.39 1.83
CA MET A 30 12.82 2.63 1.09
C MET A 30 13.78 3.59 1.76
N LEU A 31 14.82 3.97 1.03
CA LEU A 31 15.71 5.06 1.39
C LEU A 31 15.08 6.35 0.87
N SER A 32 14.91 7.32 1.76
CA SER A 32 14.31 8.61 1.47
C SER A 32 15.12 9.66 2.19
N ASP A 33 15.42 10.77 1.51
CA ASP A 33 16.00 11.98 2.10
C ASP A 33 14.92 12.91 2.67
N LEU A 34 13.65 12.52 2.58
CA LEU A 34 12.52 13.26 3.13
C LEU A 34 12.42 13.09 4.64
N GLU A 35 11.93 14.15 5.29
CA GLU A 35 11.39 14.05 6.64
C GLU A 35 10.28 12.98 6.72
N PRO A 36 10.23 12.17 7.79
CA PRO A 36 9.22 11.13 7.92
C PRO A 36 7.79 11.68 7.78
N VAL A 37 7.01 11.10 6.86
CA VAL A 37 5.64 11.54 6.57
C VAL A 37 4.73 11.23 7.76
N PRO A 38 4.03 12.21 8.36
CA PRO A 38 3.24 11.96 9.55
C PRO A 38 2.02 11.09 9.25
N VAL A 39 1.80 10.06 10.07
CA VAL A 39 0.60 9.24 10.06
C VAL A 39 -0.41 9.79 11.08
N ARG A 40 -1.63 10.06 10.64
CA ARG A 40 -2.69 10.68 11.45
C ARG A 40 -3.93 9.81 11.47
N THR A 41 -4.38 9.40 12.66
CA THR A 41 -5.67 8.73 12.78
C THR A 41 -6.83 9.73 12.72
N THR A 42 -7.90 9.38 12.04
CA THR A 42 -9.11 10.19 11.92
C THR A 42 -10.38 9.34 12.04
N ALA A 43 -11.50 9.97 12.34
CA ALA A 43 -12.84 9.36 12.28
C ALA A 43 -13.79 10.13 11.36
N THR A 44 -13.27 11.11 10.61
CA THR A 44 -14.08 12.06 9.85
C THR A 44 -14.10 11.80 8.35
N ILE A 45 -13.48 10.71 7.89
CA ILE A 45 -13.44 10.33 6.48
C ILE A 45 -14.26 9.05 6.28
N SER A 46 -14.93 8.96 5.12
CA SER A 46 -15.71 7.79 4.72
C SER A 46 -14.82 6.62 4.26
N GLU A 47 -13.61 6.93 3.78
CA GLU A 47 -12.65 5.95 3.28
C GLU A 47 -11.79 5.39 4.41
N ALA A 48 -11.17 4.22 4.20
CA ALA A 48 -10.30 3.59 5.18
C ALA A 48 -9.00 4.38 5.44
N GLY A 49 -8.59 5.24 4.51
CA GLY A 49 -7.41 6.09 4.63
C GLY A 49 -7.44 7.25 3.63
N ALA A 50 -6.39 8.07 3.68
CA ALA A 50 -6.06 9.02 2.61
C ALA A 50 -4.58 9.43 2.65
N TYR A 51 -3.86 9.18 1.57
CA TYR A 51 -2.57 9.76 1.30
C TYR A 51 -2.72 11.16 0.73
N ARG A 52 -2.15 12.16 1.42
CA ARG A 52 -2.19 13.56 0.97
C ARG A 52 -0.81 14.03 0.57
N PHE A 53 -0.76 14.75 -0.54
CA PHE A 53 0.47 15.30 -1.09
C PHE A 53 0.19 16.62 -1.81
N ARG A 54 1.26 17.40 -2.06
CA ARG A 54 1.23 18.58 -2.91
C ARG A 54 2.36 18.46 -3.94
N LYS A 55 2.00 18.37 -5.22
CA LYS A 55 2.96 18.10 -6.31
C LYS A 55 3.71 16.80 -6.02
N LYS A 56 5.01 16.84 -5.74
CA LYS A 56 5.83 15.66 -5.39
C LYS A 56 5.99 15.46 -3.87
N ASP A 57 5.57 16.46 -3.08
CA ASP A 57 5.87 16.52 -1.66
C ASP A 57 4.75 15.85 -0.85
N PRO A 58 5.03 14.80 -0.06
CA PRO A 58 4.04 14.21 0.84
C PRO A 58 3.64 15.18 1.96
N ILE A 59 2.38 15.12 2.39
CA ILE A 59 1.84 15.92 3.49
C ILE A 59 1.58 15.04 4.71
N ASP A 60 0.71 14.04 4.57
CA ASP A 60 0.41 13.06 5.62
C ASP A 60 -0.24 11.80 5.04
N VAL A 61 -0.23 10.74 5.85
CA VAL A 61 -1.05 9.54 5.66
C VAL A 61 -2.14 9.57 6.71
N ARG A 62 -3.40 9.58 6.28
CA ARG A 62 -4.55 9.49 7.17
C ARG A 62 -5.05 8.05 7.23
N VAL A 63 -5.38 7.59 8.43
CA VAL A 63 -5.95 6.27 8.65
C VAL A 63 -7.26 6.43 9.40
N SER A 64 -8.35 5.93 8.82
CA SER A 64 -9.65 5.92 9.49
C SER A 64 -9.66 4.86 10.57
N ARG A 65 -10.19 5.21 11.75
CA ARG A 65 -10.44 4.22 12.81
C ARG A 65 -11.78 3.50 12.64
N LEU A 66 -12.56 3.90 11.64
CA LEU A 66 -13.88 3.36 11.36
C LEU A 66 -13.75 2.23 10.33
N GLY A 67 -14.64 1.23 10.41
CA GLY A 67 -14.75 0.19 9.38
C GLY A 67 -13.83 -1.02 9.55
N GLY A 68 -13.04 -1.12 10.65
CA GLY A 68 -12.35 -2.36 11.03
C GLY A 68 -11.21 -2.83 10.13
N ARG A 69 -10.75 -1.99 9.19
CA ARG A 69 -9.68 -2.31 8.22
C ARG A 69 -8.44 -1.42 8.41
N VAL A 70 -8.03 -1.19 9.66
CA VAL A 70 -6.98 -0.20 9.99
C VAL A 70 -5.65 -0.56 9.33
N ALA A 71 -5.15 -1.79 9.52
CA ALA A 71 -3.90 -2.22 8.89
C ALA A 71 -3.96 -2.18 7.35
N LEU A 72 -5.03 -2.74 6.75
CA LEU A 72 -5.22 -2.74 5.30
C LEU A 72 -5.27 -1.31 4.73
N GLY A 73 -6.04 -0.42 5.36
CA GLY A 73 -6.16 0.97 4.93
C GLY A 73 -4.84 1.73 5.04
N PHE A 74 -4.12 1.55 6.15
CA PHE A 74 -2.79 2.13 6.29
C PHE A 74 -1.81 1.64 5.22
N LEU A 75 -1.77 0.33 4.95
CA LEU A 75 -0.90 -0.24 3.93
C LEU A 75 -1.29 0.23 2.53
N HIS A 76 -2.58 0.41 2.24
CA HIS A 76 -3.05 0.99 0.99
C HIS A 76 -2.47 2.40 0.79
N GLU A 77 -2.59 3.28 1.79
CA GLU A 77 -2.03 4.63 1.69
C GLU A 77 -0.50 4.64 1.60
N LEU A 78 0.15 3.68 2.24
CA LEU A 78 1.59 3.49 2.10
C LEU A 78 1.97 3.05 0.68
N GLY A 79 1.15 2.21 0.03
CA GLY A 79 1.29 1.84 -1.37
C GLY A 79 1.22 3.06 -2.30
N HIS A 80 0.30 3.99 -2.01
CA HIS A 80 0.24 5.29 -2.69
C HIS A 80 1.50 6.11 -2.46
N LEU A 81 1.95 6.23 -1.21
CA LEU A 81 3.19 6.97 -0.91
C LEU A 81 4.37 6.41 -1.71
N LEU A 82 4.56 5.09 -1.71
CA LEU A 82 5.64 4.44 -2.47
C LEU A 82 5.54 4.75 -3.96
N ASP A 83 4.37 4.52 -4.56
CA ASP A 83 4.11 4.76 -5.97
C ASP A 83 4.43 6.22 -6.37
N HIS A 84 3.97 7.17 -5.54
CA HIS A 84 4.21 8.59 -5.73
C HIS A 84 5.69 8.98 -5.62
N GLN A 85 6.44 8.36 -4.70
CA GLN A 85 7.87 8.66 -4.50
C GLN A 85 8.78 7.98 -5.52
N VAL A 86 8.39 6.83 -6.08
CA VAL A 86 9.14 6.22 -7.19
C VAL A 86 9.07 7.12 -8.43
N PHE A 87 7.88 7.61 -8.77
CA PHE A 87 7.71 8.54 -9.88
C PHE A 87 6.38 9.29 -9.78
N TYR A 88 6.42 10.59 -10.05
CA TYR A 88 5.22 11.38 -10.26
C TYR A 88 5.42 12.50 -11.28
N ASP A 89 4.66 12.46 -12.38
CA ASP A 89 4.58 13.57 -13.31
C ASP A 89 3.47 14.54 -12.88
N ARG A 90 3.86 15.73 -12.43
CA ARG A 90 2.93 16.78 -11.99
C ARG A 90 2.02 17.36 -13.08
N LYS A 91 2.42 17.29 -14.35
CA LYS A 91 1.66 17.85 -15.48
C LYS A 91 0.53 16.90 -15.87
N THR A 92 0.84 15.61 -15.95
CA THR A 92 -0.13 14.57 -16.36
C THR A 92 -0.80 13.89 -15.17
N ARG A 93 -0.32 14.13 -13.94
CA ARG A 93 -0.73 13.47 -12.69
C ARG A 93 -0.55 11.95 -12.77
N THR A 94 0.55 11.52 -13.37
CA THR A 94 0.85 10.11 -13.63
C THR A 94 1.80 9.55 -12.58
N TRP A 95 1.49 8.36 -12.07
CA TRP A 95 2.19 7.67 -11.00
C TRP A 95 3.08 6.55 -11.56
N ALA A 96 4.04 6.05 -10.79
CA ALA A 96 4.97 5.01 -11.23
C ALA A 96 4.26 3.74 -11.70
N SER A 97 3.24 3.29 -10.99
CA SER A 97 2.44 2.10 -11.27
C SER A 97 1.82 2.13 -12.67
N ALA A 98 1.58 3.31 -13.22
CA ALA A 98 1.00 3.48 -14.56
C ALA A 98 2.05 3.40 -15.68
N VAL A 99 3.29 3.85 -15.46
CA VAL A 99 4.26 4.09 -16.56
C VAL A 99 5.64 3.48 -16.35
N HIS A 100 6.07 3.26 -15.11
CA HIS A 100 7.40 2.75 -14.83
C HIS A 100 7.52 1.29 -15.27
N ILE A 101 8.67 0.93 -15.85
CA ILE A 101 8.89 -0.38 -16.48
C ILE A 101 8.89 -1.52 -15.45
N ALA A 102 9.36 -1.26 -14.22
CA ALA A 102 9.37 -2.25 -13.12
C ALA A 102 7.98 -2.83 -12.81
N PHE A 103 6.93 -2.06 -13.08
CA PHE A 103 5.53 -2.42 -12.83
C PHE A 103 4.86 -3.14 -14.01
N THR A 104 5.55 -3.36 -15.13
CA THR A 104 4.92 -3.92 -16.35
C THR A 104 4.33 -5.30 -16.13
N ALA A 105 5.11 -6.22 -15.57
CA ALA A 105 4.63 -7.58 -15.31
C ALA A 105 3.52 -7.60 -14.24
N TRP A 106 3.61 -6.74 -13.22
CA TRP A 106 2.53 -6.55 -12.26
C TRP A 106 1.24 -6.05 -12.94
N ARG A 107 1.28 -5.05 -13.82
CA ARG A 107 0.11 -4.58 -14.58
C ARG A 107 -0.52 -5.71 -15.39
N THR A 108 0.30 -6.53 -16.06
CA THR A 108 -0.18 -7.69 -16.83
C THR A 108 -0.86 -8.72 -15.94
N ALA A 109 -0.28 -9.07 -14.79
CA ALA A 109 -0.86 -10.01 -13.85
C ALA A 109 -2.16 -9.46 -13.23
N ALA A 110 -2.16 -8.20 -12.80
CA ALA A 110 -3.33 -7.55 -12.20
C ALA A 110 -4.51 -7.43 -13.17
N ALA A 111 -4.24 -7.30 -14.49
CA ALA A 111 -5.28 -7.28 -15.52
C ALA A 111 -6.00 -8.62 -15.71
N GLN A 112 -5.45 -9.74 -15.19
CA GLN A 112 -6.09 -11.05 -15.23
C GLN A 112 -6.99 -11.33 -14.02
N MET A 113 -6.87 -10.54 -12.93
CA MET A 113 -7.71 -10.72 -11.75
C MET A 113 -9.15 -10.29 -12.03
N GLU A 114 -10.10 -10.92 -11.35
CA GLU A 114 -11.49 -10.47 -11.40
C GLU A 114 -11.61 -9.06 -10.82
N SER A 115 -12.48 -8.25 -11.43
CA SER A 115 -12.79 -6.92 -10.93
C SER A 115 -13.54 -7.01 -9.61
N ARG A 116 -13.08 -6.27 -8.60
CA ARG A 116 -13.72 -6.17 -7.27
C ARG A 116 -14.31 -4.77 -7.12
N PRO A 117 -15.54 -4.52 -7.62
CA PRO A 117 -16.13 -3.19 -7.63
C PRO A 117 -16.44 -2.72 -6.21
N LEU A 118 -16.04 -1.49 -5.89
CA LEU A 118 -16.32 -0.86 -4.61
C LEU A 118 -17.62 -0.06 -4.66
N PRO A 119 -18.36 0.12 -3.54
CA PRO A 119 -19.62 0.85 -3.56
C PRO A 119 -19.50 2.28 -4.12
N GLY A 120 -20.37 2.64 -5.06
CA GLY A 120 -20.43 3.99 -5.62
C GLY A 120 -20.84 4.05 -7.09
N GLY A 121 -21.16 5.26 -7.55
CA GLY A 121 -21.50 5.52 -8.95
C GLY A 121 -20.29 5.42 -9.90
N ARG A 122 -20.56 5.57 -11.21
CA ARG A 122 -19.55 5.42 -12.29
C ARG A 122 -18.24 6.17 -12.06
N HIS A 123 -18.29 7.37 -11.50
CA HIS A 123 -17.09 8.15 -11.18
C HIS A 123 -16.20 7.46 -10.14
N ARG A 124 -16.79 6.93 -9.06
CA ARG A 124 -16.03 6.17 -8.04
C ARG A 124 -15.49 4.87 -8.59
N GLN A 125 -16.27 4.16 -9.42
CA GLN A 125 -15.76 2.95 -10.10
C GLN A 125 -14.52 3.26 -10.94
N ARG A 126 -14.57 4.34 -11.74
CA ARG A 126 -13.42 4.76 -12.55
C ARG A 126 -12.21 5.11 -11.67
N TYR A 127 -12.44 5.76 -10.53
CA TYR A 127 -11.37 6.07 -9.57
C TYR A 127 -10.75 4.80 -9.00
N PHE A 128 -11.54 3.90 -8.42
CA PHE A 128 -11.03 2.68 -7.78
C PHE A 128 -10.42 1.66 -8.75
N ASN A 129 -10.74 1.76 -10.04
CA ASN A 129 -10.11 0.96 -11.09
C ASN A 129 -8.90 1.66 -11.73
N ALA A 130 -8.50 2.84 -11.25
CA ALA A 130 -7.27 3.48 -11.72
C ALA A 130 -6.05 2.67 -11.29
N THR A 131 -5.00 2.66 -12.11
CA THR A 131 -3.82 1.79 -11.89
C THR A 131 -3.15 1.98 -10.53
N HIS A 132 -3.04 3.20 -10.03
CA HIS A 132 -2.46 3.49 -8.71
C HIS A 132 -3.32 2.99 -7.54
N GLU A 133 -4.65 3.00 -7.70
CA GLU A 133 -5.58 2.42 -6.71
C GLU A 133 -5.50 0.89 -6.68
N VAL A 134 -5.44 0.26 -7.86
CA VAL A 134 -5.23 -1.19 -7.97
C VAL A 134 -3.87 -1.58 -7.40
N TRP A 135 -2.82 -0.81 -7.68
CA TRP A 135 -1.50 -0.99 -7.08
C TRP A 135 -1.55 -0.94 -5.56
N ALA A 136 -2.10 0.12 -4.99
CA ALA A 136 -2.17 0.30 -3.55
C ALA A 136 -2.90 -0.86 -2.84
N ARG A 137 -3.98 -1.38 -3.45
CA ARG A 137 -4.69 -2.57 -2.95
C ARG A 137 -3.85 -3.84 -3.04
N CYS A 138 -3.21 -4.09 -4.19
CA CYS A 138 -2.33 -5.25 -4.37
C CYS A 138 -1.16 -5.21 -3.39
N TYR A 139 -0.53 -4.06 -3.25
CA TYR A 139 0.54 -3.84 -2.28
C TYR A 139 0.07 -4.18 -0.86
N ALA A 140 -1.07 -3.63 -0.43
CA ALA A 140 -1.58 -3.86 0.92
C ALA A 140 -1.86 -5.34 1.20
N GLN A 141 -2.51 -6.04 0.27
CA GLN A 141 -2.78 -7.47 0.41
C GLN A 141 -1.50 -8.32 0.41
N THR A 142 -0.51 -7.96 -0.42
CA THR A 142 0.80 -8.65 -0.46
C THR A 142 1.52 -8.51 0.88
N VAL A 143 1.55 -7.31 1.47
CA VAL A 143 2.18 -7.12 2.78
C VAL A 143 1.48 -7.93 3.87
N LEU A 144 0.14 -7.96 3.88
CA LEU A 144 -0.60 -8.76 4.85
C LEU A 144 -0.30 -10.25 4.69
N LEU A 145 -0.25 -10.74 3.44
CA LEU A 145 0.04 -12.13 3.10
C LEU A 145 1.42 -12.59 3.59
N HIS A 146 2.43 -11.70 3.52
CA HIS A 146 3.81 -12.00 3.90
C HIS A 146 4.20 -11.45 5.29
N SER A 147 3.22 -11.06 6.11
CA SER A 147 3.50 -10.35 7.36
C SER A 147 4.16 -11.20 8.43
N ALA A 148 3.95 -12.52 8.43
CA ALA A 148 4.31 -13.44 9.53
C ALA A 148 3.79 -12.98 10.91
N ASP A 149 2.77 -12.10 10.92
CA ASP A 149 2.12 -11.59 12.11
C ASP A 149 0.71 -12.21 12.19
N PRO A 150 0.45 -13.09 13.18
CA PRO A 150 -0.82 -13.82 13.25
C PRO A 150 -2.07 -12.94 13.30
N MET A 151 -1.94 -11.70 13.80
CA MET A 151 -3.06 -10.76 13.83
C MET A 151 -3.36 -10.24 12.42
N LEU A 152 -2.32 -9.84 11.67
CA LEU A 152 -2.47 -9.35 10.29
C LEU A 152 -2.93 -10.47 9.34
N GLU A 153 -2.39 -11.68 9.48
CA GLU A 153 -2.81 -12.86 8.72
C GLU A 153 -4.26 -13.24 9.03
N GLY A 154 -4.65 -13.20 10.31
CA GLY A 154 -6.03 -13.43 10.73
C GLY A 154 -7.00 -12.38 10.18
N GLN A 155 -6.59 -11.11 10.11
CA GLN A 155 -7.37 -10.05 9.47
C GLN A 155 -7.55 -10.31 7.98
N LEU A 156 -6.49 -10.65 7.23
CA LEU A 156 -6.60 -10.97 5.81
C LEU A 156 -7.51 -12.18 5.58
N THR A 157 -7.32 -13.24 6.36
CA THR A 157 -8.16 -14.45 6.31
C THR A 157 -9.63 -14.11 6.50
N LYS A 158 -9.94 -13.28 7.50
CA LYS A 158 -11.31 -12.82 7.75
C LYS A 158 -11.87 -12.01 6.57
N LEU A 159 -11.10 -11.06 6.05
CA LEU A 159 -11.53 -10.24 4.90
C LEU A 159 -11.82 -11.11 3.67
N GLN A 160 -11.01 -12.14 3.42
CA GLN A 160 -11.25 -13.08 2.33
C GLN A 160 -12.49 -13.96 2.57
N ALA A 161 -12.69 -14.43 3.81
CA ALA A 161 -13.87 -15.20 4.18
C ALA A 161 -15.17 -14.39 4.10
N ASP A 162 -15.12 -13.11 4.44
CA ASP A 162 -16.24 -12.16 4.36
C ASP A 162 -16.47 -11.64 2.92
N ASP A 163 -15.72 -12.14 1.93
CA ASP A 163 -15.71 -11.69 0.55
C ASP A 163 -15.54 -10.17 0.40
N ASP A 164 -14.65 -9.59 1.21
CA ASP A 164 -14.47 -8.15 1.26
C ASP A 164 -14.00 -7.59 -0.10
N PRO A 165 -14.66 -6.56 -0.64
CA PRO A 165 -14.36 -6.09 -1.99
C PRO A 165 -13.01 -5.37 -2.10
N HIS A 166 -12.27 -5.15 -1.00
CA HIS A 166 -10.93 -4.54 -1.03
C HIS A 166 -9.81 -5.57 -1.26
N VAL A 167 -10.07 -6.85 -0.99
CA VAL A 167 -9.10 -7.95 -1.18
C VAL A 167 -9.60 -8.96 -2.20
N TRP A 168 -8.69 -9.74 -2.76
CA TRP A 168 -8.99 -10.86 -3.65
C TRP A 168 -8.85 -12.20 -2.92
N PRO A 169 -9.56 -13.26 -3.36
CA PRO A 169 -9.28 -14.63 -2.94
C PRO A 169 -7.81 -15.00 -3.17
N ALA A 170 -7.25 -15.84 -2.29
CA ALA A 170 -5.83 -16.19 -2.31
C ALA A 170 -5.39 -16.79 -3.66
N GLU A 171 -6.22 -17.64 -4.26
CA GLU A 171 -5.97 -18.29 -5.54
C GLU A 171 -5.83 -17.29 -6.71
N GLN A 172 -6.67 -16.25 -6.75
CA GLN A 172 -6.60 -15.21 -7.77
C GLN A 172 -5.42 -14.28 -7.53
N PHE A 173 -5.06 -14.05 -6.27
CA PHE A 173 -4.07 -13.06 -5.89
C PHE A 173 -2.62 -13.57 -5.93
N ALA A 174 -2.39 -14.88 -5.82
CA ALA A 174 -1.05 -15.46 -5.67
C ALA A 174 -0.06 -15.00 -6.74
N ALA A 175 -0.46 -14.98 -8.02
CA ALA A 175 0.41 -14.52 -9.10
C ALA A 175 0.72 -13.02 -9.03
N VAL A 176 -0.22 -12.21 -8.52
CA VAL A 176 -0.05 -10.77 -8.38
C VAL A 176 0.87 -10.43 -7.20
N ALA A 177 0.77 -11.16 -6.09
CA ALA A 177 1.67 -11.00 -4.94
C ALA A 177 3.15 -11.15 -5.36
N VAL A 178 3.46 -12.21 -6.10
CA VAL A 178 4.81 -12.46 -6.66
C VAL A 178 5.29 -11.29 -7.52
N GLU A 179 4.41 -10.72 -8.36
CA GLU A 179 4.80 -9.59 -9.19
C GLU A 179 4.94 -8.28 -8.41
N VAL A 180 4.20 -8.09 -7.31
CA VAL A 180 4.41 -6.98 -6.38
C VAL A 180 5.80 -7.07 -5.74
N GLU A 181 6.21 -8.24 -5.25
CA GLU A 181 7.56 -8.49 -4.72
C GLU A 181 8.64 -8.13 -5.76
N ARG A 182 8.47 -8.63 -6.99
CA ARG A 182 9.39 -8.37 -8.09
C ARG A 182 9.43 -6.90 -8.51
N VAL A 183 8.38 -6.11 -8.28
CA VAL A 183 8.46 -4.65 -8.47
C VAL A 183 9.57 -4.08 -7.59
N PHE A 184 9.62 -4.47 -6.31
CA PHE A 184 10.65 -3.97 -5.40
C PHE A 184 12.05 -4.45 -5.79
N GLU A 185 12.20 -5.69 -6.23
CA GLU A 185 13.48 -6.21 -6.75
C GLU A 185 13.97 -5.39 -7.96
N ARG A 186 13.08 -5.15 -8.93
CA ARG A 186 13.39 -4.38 -10.16
C ARG A 186 13.69 -2.90 -9.87
N LEU A 187 13.15 -2.37 -8.77
CA LEU A 187 13.46 -1.02 -8.29
C LEU A 187 14.72 -0.98 -7.41
N GLY A 188 15.32 -2.13 -7.08
CA GLY A 188 16.47 -2.22 -6.16
C GLY A 188 16.12 -1.94 -4.70
N LEU A 189 14.84 -2.08 -4.31
CA LEU A 189 14.32 -1.74 -3.00
C LEU A 189 14.33 -2.93 -2.01
N THR A 190 14.71 -4.13 -2.44
CA THR A 190 14.81 -5.32 -1.57
C THR A 190 16.18 -5.48 -0.90
N GLN A 191 17.19 -4.70 -1.28
CA GLN A 191 18.53 -4.83 -0.70
C GLN A 191 18.64 -4.08 0.64
N LEU A 192 18.58 -4.84 1.73
CA LEU A 192 18.86 -4.38 3.10
C LEU A 192 20.35 -4.49 3.50
N THR A 193 21.28 -4.56 2.54
CA THR A 193 22.72 -4.72 2.85
C THR A 193 23.48 -3.39 2.74
N LEU A 194 24.00 -2.93 3.89
CA LEU A 194 25.09 -1.96 3.97
C LEU A 194 26.28 -2.47 3.13
N PRO A 195 26.97 -1.61 2.36
CA PRO A 195 28.31 -1.96 1.92
C PRO A 195 29.16 -2.16 3.18
N LEU A 196 29.65 -3.38 3.37
CA LEU A 196 30.76 -3.64 4.29
C LEU A 196 31.90 -2.70 3.89
N ALA A 197 32.37 -1.92 4.86
CA ALA A 197 33.52 -1.04 4.69
C ALA A 197 34.69 -1.80 4.05
N ALA A 198 35.26 -1.22 3.00
CA ALA A 198 36.60 -1.56 2.51
C ALA A 198 37.64 -0.72 3.25
#